data_AF-A0A1F4PXF0-F1
#
_entry.id   AF-A0A1F4PXF0-F1
#
_cell.length_a   1.000
_cell.length_b   1.000
_cell.length_c   1.000
_cell.angle_alpha   90.00
_cell.angle_beta   90.00
_cell.angle_gamma   90.00
#
_symmetry.space_group_name_H-M   'P 1'
#
loop_
_entity.id
_entity.type
_entity.pdbx_description
1 polymer ?
#
loop_
_entity_poly.entity_id
_entity_poly.type
_entity_poly.pdbx_seq_one_letter_code
_entity_poly.pdbx_strand_id
1 'polypeptide(L)' 'MAMEVQQKISLCPECSACPEVEVLEDEGRPVAVRIGEGGERITLPKAAWNTLVRYVKEGVLTAL' A
#
# COMPACT_ATOMS: atom_id res chain seq x y z
N MET A 1 -16.42 -6.95 11.09
CA MET A 1 -15.39 -7.90 10.63
C MET A 1 -14.06 -7.17 10.72
N ALA A 2 -13.03 -7.81 11.27
CA ALA A 2 -11.75 -7.13 11.58
C ALA A 2 -10.85 -7.21 10.34
N MET A 3 -10.34 -6.06 9.90
CA MET A 3 -9.34 -6.02 8.83
C MET A 3 -7.97 -6.33 9.42
N GLU A 4 -7.25 -7.30 8.84
CA GLU A 4 -5.93 -7.75 9.29
C GLU A 4 -4.84 -7.29 8.32
N VAL A 5 -3.63 -7.04 8.83
CA VAL A 5 -2.46 -6.71 8.00
C VAL A 5 -1.78 -8.01 7.59
N GLN A 6 -1.84 -8.34 6.29
CA GLN A 6 -1.22 -9.55 5.75
C GLN A 6 0.26 -9.36 5.44
N GLN A 7 0.59 -8.22 4.86
CA GLN A 7 1.91 -7.95 4.34
C GLN A 7 2.26 -6.49 4.57
N LYS A 8 3.53 -6.23 4.87
CA LYS A 8 4.07 -4.91 5.13
C LYS A 8 5.39 -4.72 4.40
N ILE A 9 5.50 -3.63 3.64
CA ILE A 9 6.65 -3.30 2.80
C ILE A 9 7.13 -1.90 3.19
N SER A 10 8.41 -1.74 3.57
CA SER A 10 9.02 -0.42 3.77
C SER A 10 9.37 0.21 2.42
N LEU A 11 9.05 1.49 2.23
CA LEU A 11 9.45 2.26 1.05
C LEU A 11 10.83 2.89 1.18
N CYS A 12 11.48 2.79 2.33
CA CYS A 12 12.85 3.24 2.52
C CYS A 12 13.76 2.08 2.96
N PRO A 13 14.96 1.95 2.36
CA PRO A 13 15.91 0.90 2.71
C PRO A 13 16.77 1.20 3.96
N GLU A 14 16.84 2.44 4.46
CA GLU A 14 17.87 2.86 5.44
C GLU A 14 17.38 3.44 6.79
N CYS A 15 16.08 3.43 7.12
CA CYS A 15 15.62 4.02 8.39
C CYS A 15 14.45 3.26 9.05
N SER A 16 14.25 3.49 10.35
CA SER A 16 13.23 2.86 11.21
C SER A 16 11.91 3.64 11.27
N ALA A 17 11.87 4.85 10.70
CA ALA A 17 10.69 5.72 10.59
C ALA A 17 10.52 6.06 9.12
N CYS A 18 9.91 5.14 8.38
CA CYS A 18 9.82 5.23 6.93
C CYS A 18 8.39 5.01 6.49
N PRO A 19 7.99 5.55 5.33
CA PRO A 19 6.70 5.25 4.75
C PRO A 19 6.57 3.75 4.46
N GLU A 20 5.41 3.19 4.79
CA GLU A 20 5.15 1.76 4.70
C GLU A 20 3.92 1.52 3.83
N VAL A 21 3.90 0.38 3.16
CA VAL A 21 2.76 -0.13 2.40
C VAL A 21 2.27 -1.39 3.10
N GLU A 22 1.03 -1.35 3.60
CA GLU A 22 0.38 -2.45 4.32
C GLU A 22 -0.78 -2.99 3.48
N VAL A 23 -0.79 -4.29 3.21
CA VAL A 23 -1.91 -4.97 2.54
C VAL A 23 -2.91 -5.38 3.61
N LEU A 24 -4.14 -4.87 3.48
CA LEU A 24 -5.25 -5.16 4.38
C LEU A 24 -6.14 -6.26 3.79
N GLU A 25 -6.45 -7.26 4.60
CA GLU A 25 -7.33 -8.38 4.25
C GLU A 25 -8.64 -8.38 5.04
N ASP A 26 -9.66 -8.94 4.41
CA ASP A 26 -10.92 -9.33 5.04
C ASP A 26 -11.22 -10.77 4.61
N GLU A 27 -11.42 -11.66 5.58
CA GLU A 27 -11.64 -13.11 5.37
C GLU A 27 -10.57 -13.76 4.47
N GLY A 28 -9.28 -13.39 4.66
CA GLY A 28 -8.17 -13.92 3.87
C GLY A 28 -8.16 -13.47 2.41
N ARG A 29 -8.81 -12.34 2.11
CA ARG A 29 -8.80 -11.72 0.78
C ARG A 29 -8.28 -10.28 0.88
N PRO A 30 -7.31 -9.87 0.05
CA PRO A 30 -6.87 -8.48 0.00
C PRO A 30 -8.00 -7.57 -0.46
N VAL A 31 -8.32 -6.55 0.35
CA VAL A 31 -9.41 -5.58 0.12
C VAL A 31 -8.92 -4.15 -0.02
N ALA A 32 -7.78 -3.80 0.60
CA ALA A 32 -7.22 -2.46 0.55
C ALA A 32 -5.71 -2.47 0.79
N VAL A 33 -5.09 -1.33 0.50
CA VAL A 33 -3.69 -1.05 0.82
C VAL A 33 -3.64 0.24 1.62
N ARG A 34 -2.92 0.26 2.73
CA ARG A 34 -2.66 1.45 3.53
C ARG A 34 -1.23 1.90 3.34
N ILE A 35 -1.02 3.18 3.05
CA ILE A 35 0.30 3.75 2.75
C ILE A 35 0.52 4.96 3.64
N GLY A 36 1.72 5.08 4.21
CA GLY A 36 2.14 6.29 4.91
C GLY A 36 3.10 6.01 6.06
N GLU A 37 3.36 7.04 6.84
CA GLU A 37 4.32 7.02 7.96
C GLU A 37 3.65 7.56 9.23
N GLY A 38 3.87 6.90 10.36
CA GLY A 38 3.32 7.35 11.64
C GLY A 38 1.79 7.48 11.64
N GLY A 39 1.29 8.67 11.97
CA GLY A 39 -0.15 8.98 12.01
C GLY A 39 -0.75 9.37 10.67
N GLU A 40 0.08 9.73 9.69
CA GLU A 40 -0.36 10.20 8.38
C GLU A 40 -0.40 9.03 7.40
N ARG A 41 -1.58 8.42 7.25
CA ARG A 41 -1.78 7.27 6.39
C ARG A 41 -3.02 7.44 5.52
N ILE A 42 -2.91 7.03 4.26
CA ILE A 42 -4.01 6.91 3.31
C ILE A 42 -4.35 5.45 3.09
N THR A 43 -5.64 5.12 3.02
CA THR A 43 -6.11 3.79 2.63
C THR A 43 -6.69 3.85 1.22
N LEU A 44 -6.13 3.05 0.32
CA LEU A 44 -6.61 2.87 -1.04
C LEU A 44 -7.39 1.55 -1.14
N PRO A 45 -8.63 1.56 -1.65
CA PRO A 45 -9.32 0.33 -2.01
C PRO A 45 -8.51 -0.47 -3.04
N LYS A 46 -8.66 -1.80 -3.03
CA LYS A 46 -7.97 -2.72 -3.95
C LYS A 46 -8.01 -2.26 -5.41
N ALA A 47 -9.16 -1.79 -5.88
CA ALA A 47 -9.32 -1.34 -7.26
C ALA A 47 -8.41 -0.13 -7.58
N ALA A 48 -8.39 0.88 -6.71
CA ALA A 48 -7.57 2.07 -6.88
C ALA A 48 -6.07 1.74 -6.83
N TRP A 49 -5.66 0.89 -5.89
CA TRP A 49 -4.28 0.39 -5.81
C TRP A 49 -3.87 -0.36 -7.09
N ASN A 50 -4.72 -1.25 -7.60
CA ASN A 50 -4.44 -1.98 -8.82
C ASN A 50 -4.31 -1.06 -10.04
N THR A 51 -5.13 -0.02 -10.15
CA THR A 51 -5.01 0.98 -11.20
C THR A 51 -3.68 1.74 -11.09
N LEU A 52 -3.28 2.15 -9.89
CA LEU A 52 -1.99 2.81 -9.65
C LEU A 52 -0.82 1.93 -10.08
N VAL A 53 -0.78 0.67 -9.61
CA VAL A 53 0.27 -0.29 -9.97
C VAL A 53 0.30 -0.55 -11.48
N ARG A 54 -0.86 -0.64 -12.12
CA ARG A 54 -0.95 -0.78 -13.57
C ARG A 54 -0.32 0.41 -14.28
N TYR A 55 -0.66 1.64 -13.88
CA TYR A 55 -0.09 2.85 -14.50
C TYR A 55 1.42 2.95 -14.34
N VAL A 56 1.97 2.50 -13.20
CA VAL A 56 3.42 2.42 -13.02
C VAL A 56 4.05 1.39 -13.98
N LYS A 57 3.46 0.20 -14.09
CA LYS A 57 3.97 -0.88 -14.97
C LYS A 57 3.87 -0.54 -16.46
N GLU A 58 2.83 0.19 -16.86
CA GLU A 58 2.61 0.64 -18.24
C GLU A 58 3.45 1.87 -18.59
N GLY A 59 4.20 2.44 -17.64
CA GLY A 59 5.00 3.65 -17.85
C GLY A 59 4.18 4.94 -17.97
N VAL A 60 2.88 4.90 -17.65
CA VAL A 60 2.02 6.09 -17.58
C VAL A 60 2.41 6.97 -16.41
N LEU A 61 2.75 6.34 -15.28
CA LEU A 61 3.38 6.98 -14.14
C LEU A 61 4.83 6.49 -14.04
N THR A 62 5.76 7.41 -13.89
CA THR A 62 7.20 7.10 -13.75
C THR A 62 7.75 7.75 -12.48
N ALA A 63 8.95 7.34 -12.09
CA ALA A 63 9.73 8.13 -11.14
C ALA A 63 9.88 9.57 -11.66
N LEU A 64 9.85 10.53 -10.73
CA LEU A 64 10.14 11.94 -10.99
C LEU A 64 11.65 12.19 -10.94
#